data_AF-A0A9D0IAT3-F1
#
_entry.id   AF-A0A9D0IAT3-F1
#
_cell.length_a   1.000
_cell.length_b   1.000
_cell.length_c   1.000
_cell.angle_alpha   90.00
_cell.angle_beta   90.00
_cell.angle_gamma   90.00
#
_symmetry.space_group_name_H-M   'P 1'
#
loop_
_entity.id
_entity.type
_entity.pdbx_description
1 polymer ?
#
loop_
_entity_poly.entity_id
_entity_poly.type
_entity_poly.pdbx_seq_one_letter_code
_entity_poly.pdbx_strand_id
1 'polypeptide(L)'
;MTECELEFTIRTDPDETLGQYVLLFEGKAITWNDEASEEQPVATIQGHRIDLAAALHDGLTPAEILHSLTPEIDEFAETVLKDGKCLLPPDAEHPAGSECECLVYISTLNVEPGFRGQGLGTRLLRRLGSTIDMEHCLIALKALPIREDPAHTASEAQIARVKRFYERNGFEHAGKDYMVKDARRCEAIKKRLAMRARAR
;
A
#
# COMPACT_ATOMS: atom_id res chain seq x y z
N MET A 1 -19.80 16.12 -7.83
CA MET A 1 -18.49 15.53 -7.45
C MET A 1 -17.54 16.69 -7.39
N THR A 2 -16.87 16.92 -6.27
CA THR A 2 -15.78 17.90 -6.22
C THR A 2 -14.67 17.39 -7.13
N GLU A 3 -14.25 18.22 -8.08
CA GLU A 3 -13.12 17.89 -8.93
C GLU A 3 -11.86 17.95 -8.07
N CYS A 4 -11.15 16.83 -7.98
CA CYS A 4 -9.90 16.77 -7.24
C CYS A 4 -8.79 16.30 -8.17
N GLU A 5 -7.70 17.05 -8.18
CA GLU A 5 -6.44 16.66 -8.82
C GLU A 5 -5.71 15.62 -7.96
N LEU A 6 -5.01 14.69 -8.61
CA LEU A 6 -4.24 13.65 -7.92
C LEU A 6 -2.76 13.83 -8.19
N GLU A 7 -2.03 14.24 -7.15
CA GLU A 7 -0.58 14.36 -7.16
C GLU A 7 0.08 13.15 -6.52
N PHE A 8 1.22 12.72 -7.04
CA PHE A 8 2.02 11.64 -6.49
C PHE A 8 3.50 11.98 -6.55
N THR A 9 4.21 11.75 -5.46
CA THR A 9 5.65 11.88 -5.35
C THR A 9 6.26 10.54 -4.93
N ILE A 10 7.45 10.27 -5.43
CA ILE A 10 8.25 9.10 -5.09
C ILE A 10 9.67 9.60 -4.81
N ARG A 11 10.27 9.13 -3.73
CA ARG A 11 11.66 9.43 -3.35
C ARG A 11 12.31 8.18 -2.76
N THR A 12 13.63 8.09 -2.84
CA THR A 12 14.38 7.06 -2.11
C THR A 12 14.32 7.30 -0.61
N ASP A 13 14.50 6.24 0.18
CA ASP A 13 14.71 6.38 1.62
C ASP A 13 15.88 7.33 1.92
N PRO A 14 15.76 8.21 2.94
CA PRO A 14 16.85 9.10 3.33
C PRO A 14 18.06 8.36 3.92
N ASP A 15 17.89 7.14 4.44
CA ASP A 15 19.02 6.28 4.77
C ASP A 15 19.64 5.75 3.47
N GLU A 16 20.90 6.11 3.19
CA GLU A 16 21.59 5.71 1.96
C GLU A 16 21.70 4.20 1.79
N THR A 17 21.76 3.44 2.89
CA THR A 17 21.84 1.98 2.89
C THR A 17 20.52 1.36 2.46
N LEU A 18 19.40 1.95 2.90
CA LEU A 18 18.05 1.49 2.58
C LEU A 18 17.56 2.06 1.24
N GLY A 19 18.02 3.24 0.85
CA GLY A 19 17.51 4.01 -0.30
C GLY A 19 17.66 3.30 -1.65
N GLN A 20 18.55 2.31 -1.74
CA GLN A 20 18.69 1.43 -2.90
C GLN A 20 17.57 0.36 -3.01
N TYR A 21 16.94 0.00 -1.89
CA TYR A 21 15.86 -0.99 -1.84
C TYR A 21 14.49 -0.36 -1.59
N VAL A 22 14.45 0.82 -0.97
CA VAL A 22 13.24 1.39 -0.40
C VAL A 22 12.89 2.71 -1.08
N LEU A 23 11.67 2.77 -1.61
CA LEU A 23 11.06 3.97 -2.14
C LEU A 23 9.90 4.41 -1.25
N LEU A 24 9.96 5.64 -0.78
CA LEU A 24 8.85 6.33 -0.11
C LEU A 24 7.91 6.88 -1.18
N PHE A 25 6.62 6.61 -1.04
CA PHE A 25 5.59 7.24 -1.88
C PHE A 25 4.66 8.09 -1.05
N GLU A 26 4.21 9.20 -1.64
CA GLU A 26 3.14 10.03 -1.13
C GLU A 26 2.19 10.40 -2.27
N GLY A 27 0.90 10.24 -2.05
CA GLY A 27 -0.15 10.65 -2.99
C GLY A 27 -1.16 11.54 -2.30
N LYS A 28 -1.63 12.58 -2.99
CA LYS A 28 -2.59 13.56 -2.47
C LYS A 28 -3.76 13.73 -3.43
N ALA A 29 -4.96 13.93 -2.90
CA ALA A 29 -6.07 14.49 -3.63
C ALA A 29 -6.25 15.94 -3.21
N ILE A 30 -6.12 16.86 -4.15
CA ILE A 30 -6.12 18.31 -3.91
C ILE A 30 -7.40 18.91 -4.46
N THR A 31 -8.01 19.80 -3.70
CA THR A 31 -9.14 20.63 -4.14
C THR A 31 -8.82 22.09 -3.91
N TRP A 32 -9.46 22.97 -4.67
CA TRP A 32 -9.48 24.39 -4.37
C TRP A 32 -10.42 24.66 -3.18
N ASN A 33 -9.98 25.46 -2.22
CA ASN A 33 -10.79 25.95 -1.11
C ASN A 33 -11.14 27.43 -1.37
N ASP A 34 -12.40 27.72 -1.71
CA ASP A 34 -12.84 29.07 -2.03
C ASP A 34 -12.74 30.04 -0.83
N GLU A 35 -12.95 29.55 0.40
CA GLU A 35 -12.92 30.39 1.61
C GLU A 35 -11.49 30.81 1.95
N ALA A 36 -10.54 29.88 1.82
CA ALA A 36 -9.12 30.12 2.09
C ALA A 36 -8.36 30.66 0.86
N SER A 37 -8.97 30.61 -0.33
CA SER A 37 -8.35 30.96 -1.62
C SER A 37 -7.02 30.24 -1.86
N GLU A 38 -6.95 28.95 -1.50
CA GLU A 38 -5.76 28.11 -1.64
C GLU A 38 -6.09 26.66 -2.01
N GLU A 39 -5.08 25.94 -2.50
CA GLU A 39 -5.16 24.50 -2.73
C GLU A 39 -5.00 23.74 -1.41
N GLN A 40 -5.92 22.81 -1.14
CA GLN A 40 -5.93 22.03 0.09
C GLN A 40 -5.95 20.53 -0.21
N PRO A 41 -5.05 19.73 0.41
CA PRO A 41 -5.14 18.28 0.36
C PRO A 41 -6.32 17.79 1.20
N VAL A 42 -7.20 17.00 0.59
CA VAL A 42 -8.41 16.44 1.22
C VAL A 42 -8.39 14.91 1.33
N ALA A 43 -7.39 14.28 0.73
CA ALA A 43 -7.05 12.89 0.98
C ALA A 43 -5.55 12.67 0.75
N THR A 44 -4.97 11.76 1.52
CA THR A 44 -3.56 11.39 1.42
C THR A 44 -3.38 9.88 1.48
N ILE A 45 -2.37 9.38 0.78
CA ILE A 45 -1.89 8.01 0.88
C ILE A 45 -0.36 8.05 0.97
N GLN A 46 0.22 7.30 1.90
CA GLN A 46 1.66 7.27 2.13
C GLN A 46 2.12 5.86 2.48
N GLY A 47 3.37 5.55 2.16
CA GLY A 47 3.95 4.26 2.49
C GLY A 47 5.28 4.01 1.77
N HIS A 48 5.65 2.73 1.71
CA HIS A 48 6.94 2.27 1.22
C HIS A 48 6.74 1.21 0.14
N ARG A 49 7.55 1.25 -0.92
CA ARG A 49 7.82 0.11 -1.80
C ARG A 49 9.22 -0.39 -1.48
N ILE A 50 9.33 -1.68 -1.23
CA ILE A 50 10.54 -2.34 -0.74
C ILE A 50 10.92 -3.43 -1.75
N ASP A 51 12.12 -3.35 -2.28
CA ASP A 51 12.72 -4.36 -3.17
C ASP A 51 13.28 -5.52 -2.35
N LEU A 52 12.53 -6.61 -2.25
CA LEU A 52 12.98 -7.78 -1.50
C LEU A 52 13.97 -8.61 -2.31
N ALA A 53 13.78 -8.70 -3.63
CA ALA A 53 14.65 -9.45 -4.51
C ALA A 53 16.06 -8.84 -4.58
N ALA A 54 16.17 -7.51 -4.75
CA ALA A 54 17.46 -6.83 -4.76
C ALA A 54 18.18 -6.96 -3.41
N ALA A 55 17.47 -6.80 -2.30
CA ALA A 55 18.09 -6.92 -1.00
C ALA A 55 18.50 -8.36 -0.64
N LEU A 56 17.70 -9.36 -1.03
CA LEU A 56 18.07 -10.78 -0.94
C LEU A 56 19.32 -11.10 -1.76
N HIS A 57 19.45 -10.51 -2.96
CA HIS A 57 20.65 -10.66 -3.78
C HIS A 57 21.90 -10.12 -3.07
N ASP A 58 21.75 -9.03 -2.31
CA ASP A 58 22.84 -8.40 -1.56
C ASP A 58 23.04 -9.00 -0.15
N GLY A 59 22.35 -10.12 0.14
CA GLY A 59 22.52 -10.90 1.36
C GLY A 59 21.69 -10.44 2.55
N LEU A 60 20.76 -9.51 2.36
CA LEU A 60 19.82 -9.04 3.39
C LEU A 60 18.54 -9.88 3.37
N THR A 61 18.08 -10.28 4.54
CA THR A 61 16.79 -10.97 4.69
C THR A 61 15.63 -9.96 4.69
N PRO A 62 14.41 -10.36 4.28
CA PRO A 62 13.24 -9.50 4.38
C PRO A 62 13.02 -8.95 5.79
N ALA A 63 13.23 -9.77 6.83
CA ALA A 63 13.06 -9.33 8.21
C ALA A 63 14.01 -8.17 8.59
N GLU A 64 15.29 -8.24 8.19
CA GLU A 64 16.28 -7.19 8.50
C GLU A 64 15.91 -5.83 7.89
N ILE A 65 15.42 -5.83 6.64
CA ILE A 65 15.00 -4.60 5.95
C ILE A 65 13.73 -4.04 6.59
N LEU A 66 12.75 -4.91 6.84
CA LEU A 66 11.47 -4.51 7.43
C LEU A 66 11.66 -3.90 8.84
N HIS A 67 12.56 -4.49 9.63
CA HIS A 67 12.92 -3.99 10.96
C HIS A 67 13.56 -2.60 10.95
N SER A 68 14.24 -2.27 9.86
CA SER A 68 14.93 -0.99 9.72
C SER A 68 14.00 0.15 9.28
N LEU A 69 12.75 -0.14 8.91
CA LEU A 69 11.80 0.86 8.40
C LEU A 69 10.95 1.48 9.49
N THR A 70 10.05 0.71 10.10
CA THR A 70 9.21 1.19 11.20
C THR A 70 8.84 0.04 12.15
N PRO A 71 8.63 0.32 13.45
CA PRO A 71 8.17 -0.71 14.40
C PRO A 71 6.83 -1.36 14.02
N GLU A 72 5.98 -0.66 13.27
CA GLU A 72 4.71 -1.22 12.79
C GLU A 72 4.91 -2.27 11.69
N ILE A 73 5.98 -2.12 10.90
CA ILE A 73 6.33 -3.06 9.84
C ILE A 73 6.89 -4.38 10.42
N ASP A 74 7.47 -4.36 11.62
CA ASP A 74 7.90 -5.58 12.34
C ASP A 74 6.73 -6.50 12.68
N GLU A 75 5.69 -5.94 13.31
CA GLU A 75 4.48 -6.71 13.67
C GLU A 75 3.79 -7.26 12.40
N PHE A 76 3.86 -6.50 11.31
CA PHE A 76 3.43 -6.99 10.00
C PHE A 76 4.30 -8.17 9.52
N ALA A 77 5.63 -8.06 9.61
CA ALA A 77 6.55 -9.08 9.16
C ALA A 77 6.30 -10.42 9.85
N GLU A 78 6.10 -10.41 11.17
CA GLU A 78 5.75 -11.61 11.95
C GLU A 78 4.41 -12.21 11.55
N THR A 79 3.44 -11.38 11.15
CA THR A 79 2.09 -11.83 10.82
C THR A 79 1.99 -12.38 9.39
N VAL A 80 2.75 -11.80 8.45
CA VAL A 80 2.53 -12.00 7.01
C VAL A 80 3.66 -12.73 6.31
N LEU A 81 4.91 -12.61 6.79
CA LEU A 81 5.99 -13.45 6.26
C LEU A 81 5.84 -14.87 6.81
N LYS A 82 5.97 -15.86 5.92
CA LYS A 82 5.97 -17.28 6.30
C LYS A 82 7.39 -17.80 6.20
N ASP A 83 7.94 -18.27 7.32
CA ASP A 83 9.33 -18.74 7.41
C ASP A 83 10.35 -17.69 6.91
N GLY A 84 10.08 -16.40 7.18
CA GLY A 84 10.91 -15.28 6.72
C GLY A 84 10.74 -14.91 5.24
N LYS A 85 9.82 -15.56 4.53
CA LYS A 85 9.56 -15.33 3.11
C LYS A 85 8.28 -14.55 2.89
N CYS A 86 8.34 -13.60 1.97
CA CYS A 86 7.14 -12.96 1.45
C CYS A 86 6.55 -13.83 0.35
N LEU A 87 5.29 -14.20 0.49
CA LEU A 87 4.59 -15.05 -0.48
C LEU A 87 3.41 -14.31 -1.08
N LEU A 88 3.31 -14.34 -2.40
CA LEU A 88 2.09 -13.97 -3.10
C LEU A 88 1.02 -15.05 -2.87
N PRO A 89 -0.27 -14.66 -2.76
CA PRO A 89 -1.37 -15.62 -2.73
C PRO A 89 -1.30 -16.59 -3.92
N PRO A 90 -1.72 -17.86 -3.73
CA PRO A 90 -1.80 -18.82 -4.82
C PRO A 90 -2.60 -18.31 -6.02
N ASP A 91 -2.17 -18.70 -7.21
CA ASP A 91 -2.91 -18.50 -8.46
C ASP A 91 -2.87 -19.76 -9.33
N ALA A 92 -3.42 -19.66 -10.55
CA ALA A 92 -3.51 -20.80 -11.46
C ALA A 92 -2.15 -21.32 -11.94
N GLU A 93 -1.12 -20.46 -11.97
CA GLU A 93 0.23 -20.82 -12.41
C GLU A 93 1.09 -21.31 -11.23
N HIS A 94 0.86 -20.75 -10.04
CA HIS A 94 1.58 -21.02 -8.81
C HIS A 94 0.58 -21.41 -7.69
N PRO A 95 0.08 -22.66 -7.70
CA PRO A 95 -0.94 -23.11 -6.75
C PRO A 95 -0.44 -23.22 -5.30
N ALA A 96 0.88 -23.24 -5.09
CA ALA A 96 1.49 -23.15 -3.76
C ALA A 96 1.76 -21.69 -3.31
N GLY A 97 1.47 -20.71 -4.15
CA GLY A 97 2.00 -19.35 -4.04
C GLY A 97 3.41 -19.26 -4.64
N SER A 98 3.86 -18.03 -4.89
CA SER A 98 5.22 -17.72 -5.35
C SER A 98 5.87 -16.75 -4.37
N GLU A 99 7.19 -16.75 -4.29
CA GLU A 99 7.90 -15.71 -3.54
C GLU A 99 7.61 -14.34 -4.19
N CYS A 100 7.40 -13.33 -3.36
CA CYS A 100 7.17 -11.98 -3.82
C CYS A 100 8.53 -11.28 -4.03
N GLU A 101 8.67 -10.54 -5.12
CA GLU A 101 9.93 -9.81 -5.42
C GLU A 101 9.98 -8.48 -4.67
N CYS A 102 8.82 -7.97 -4.25
CA CYS A 102 8.72 -6.69 -3.55
C CYS A 102 7.51 -6.61 -2.62
N LEU A 103 7.58 -5.70 -1.65
CA LEU A 103 6.49 -5.39 -0.73
C LEU A 103 6.09 -3.93 -0.90
N VAL A 104 4.79 -3.66 -0.97
CA VAL A 104 4.24 -2.30 -0.91
C VAL A 104 3.46 -2.18 0.39
N TYR A 105 4.04 -1.52 1.38
CA TYR A 105 3.38 -1.29 2.66
C TYR A 105 2.74 0.10 2.68
N ILE A 106 1.41 0.15 2.73
CA ILE A 106 0.66 1.40 2.87
C ILE A 106 0.56 1.72 4.37
N SER A 107 1.36 2.69 4.81
CA SER A 107 1.39 3.16 6.19
C SER A 107 0.12 3.93 6.54
N THR A 108 -0.31 4.84 5.65
CA THR A 108 -1.45 5.72 5.93
C THR A 108 -2.31 5.91 4.69
N LEU A 109 -3.63 5.86 4.86
CA LEU A 109 -4.60 6.36 3.90
C LEU A 109 -5.66 7.17 4.64
N ASN A 110 -5.64 8.49 4.47
CA ASN A 110 -6.61 9.39 5.08
C ASN A 110 -7.51 10.04 4.03
N VAL A 111 -8.77 10.22 4.38
CA VAL A 111 -9.71 11.04 3.61
C VAL A 111 -10.44 11.92 4.61
N GLU A 112 -10.41 13.23 4.36
CA GLU A 112 -11.08 14.22 5.20
C GLU A 112 -12.57 13.90 5.36
N PRO A 113 -13.16 14.03 6.57
CA PRO A 113 -14.53 13.60 6.84
C PRO A 113 -15.57 14.06 5.82
N GLY A 114 -15.52 15.32 5.38
CA GLY A 114 -16.43 15.89 4.37
C GLY A 114 -16.28 15.30 2.96
N PHE A 115 -15.17 14.64 2.68
CA PHE A 115 -14.85 14.06 1.37
C PHE A 115 -14.98 12.52 1.35
N ARG A 116 -15.32 11.91 2.49
CA ARG A 116 -15.56 10.45 2.59
C ARG A 116 -16.80 10.06 1.79
N GLY A 117 -16.80 8.83 1.25
CA GLY A 117 -17.91 8.31 0.44
C GLY A 117 -17.88 8.75 -1.02
N GLN A 118 -16.99 9.66 -1.41
CA GLN A 118 -16.84 10.14 -2.79
C GLN A 118 -15.83 9.34 -3.63
N GLY A 119 -15.35 8.20 -3.10
CA GLY A 119 -14.43 7.31 -3.81
C GLY A 119 -12.95 7.77 -3.85
N LEU A 120 -12.57 8.86 -3.17
CA LEU A 120 -11.19 9.37 -3.17
C LEU A 120 -10.16 8.34 -2.72
N GLY A 121 -10.41 7.60 -1.62
CA GLY A 121 -9.50 6.54 -1.16
C GLY A 121 -9.27 5.46 -2.22
N THR A 122 -10.33 5.03 -2.92
CA THR A 122 -10.21 4.08 -4.04
C THR A 122 -9.46 4.68 -5.22
N ARG A 123 -9.66 5.97 -5.53
CA ARG A 123 -8.90 6.67 -6.58
C ARG A 123 -7.40 6.71 -6.25
N LEU A 124 -7.04 7.02 -5.01
CA LEU A 124 -5.64 7.01 -4.55
C LEU A 124 -5.03 5.61 -4.66
N LEU A 125 -5.71 4.55 -4.21
CA LEU A 125 -5.24 3.17 -4.35
C LEU A 125 -5.04 2.76 -5.81
N ARG A 126 -5.96 3.16 -6.71
CA ARG A 126 -5.81 2.90 -8.15
C ARG A 126 -4.64 3.68 -8.75
N ARG A 127 -4.45 4.93 -8.34
CA ARG A 127 -3.36 5.78 -8.82
C ARG A 127 -2.01 5.23 -8.40
N LEU A 128 -1.87 4.76 -7.16
CA LEU A 128 -0.69 4.00 -6.69
C LEU A 128 -0.35 2.87 -7.68
N GLY A 129 -1.36 2.09 -8.07
CA GLY A 129 -1.36 1.09 -9.16
C GLY A 129 -0.62 1.48 -10.44
N SER A 130 -0.75 2.75 -10.83
CA SER A 130 -0.22 3.30 -12.07
C SER A 130 1.07 4.09 -11.90
N THR A 131 1.43 4.49 -10.68
CA THR A 131 2.56 5.38 -10.41
C THR A 131 3.82 4.60 -10.05
N ILE A 132 3.72 3.63 -9.13
CA ILE A 132 4.86 2.80 -8.73
C ILE A 132 4.89 1.49 -9.53
N ASP A 133 6.09 0.96 -9.73
CA ASP A 133 6.20 -0.42 -10.21
C ASP A 133 5.88 -1.38 -9.07
N MET A 134 4.92 -2.26 -9.33
CA MET A 134 4.42 -3.22 -8.36
C MET A 134 4.26 -4.60 -8.99
N GLU A 135 4.90 -4.86 -10.12
CA GLU A 135 4.94 -6.19 -10.68
C GLU A 135 5.53 -7.16 -9.64
N HIS A 136 4.89 -8.32 -9.45
CA HIS A 136 5.28 -9.31 -8.43
C HIS A 136 5.32 -8.81 -6.98
N CYS A 137 4.71 -7.66 -6.67
CA CYS A 137 4.61 -7.18 -5.29
C CYS A 137 3.43 -7.76 -4.51
N LEU A 138 3.63 -7.97 -3.21
CA LEU A 138 2.54 -8.03 -2.25
C LEU A 138 2.23 -6.61 -1.77
N ILE A 139 0.97 -6.19 -1.78
CA ILE A 139 0.52 -4.92 -1.18
C ILE A 139 -0.04 -5.23 0.20
N ALA A 140 0.36 -4.49 1.22
CA ALA A 140 -0.01 -4.72 2.60
C ALA A 140 -0.36 -3.44 3.34
N LEU A 141 -1.18 -3.58 4.39
CA LEU A 141 -1.53 -2.50 5.32
C LEU A 141 -2.09 -3.04 6.63
N LYS A 142 -2.08 -2.19 7.67
CA LYS A 142 -2.85 -2.39 8.90
C LYS A 142 -4.23 -1.75 8.75
N ALA A 143 -5.29 -2.55 8.84
CA ALA A 143 -6.66 -2.13 8.56
C ALA A 143 -7.36 -1.53 9.80
N LEU A 144 -6.74 -0.53 10.42
CA LEU A 144 -7.28 0.20 11.57
C LEU A 144 -7.67 1.64 11.20
N PRO A 145 -8.71 2.21 11.81
CA PRO A 145 -9.04 3.62 11.62
C PRO A 145 -7.91 4.52 12.13
N ILE A 146 -7.61 5.59 11.38
CA ILE A 146 -6.75 6.68 11.86
C ILE A 146 -7.47 7.38 13.01
N ARG A 147 -6.76 7.60 14.11
CA ARG A 147 -7.28 8.22 15.33
C ARG A 147 -6.54 9.52 15.61
N GLU A 148 -7.26 10.56 15.98
CA GLU A 148 -6.68 11.82 16.47
C GLU A 148 -6.11 11.65 17.88
N ASP A 149 -6.77 10.85 18.72
CA ASP A 149 -6.32 10.50 20.06
C ASP A 149 -5.92 9.01 20.16
N PRO A 150 -4.62 8.70 20.36
CA PRO A 150 -4.14 7.33 20.55
C PRO A 150 -4.75 6.60 21.76
N ALA A 151 -5.24 7.33 22.77
CA ALA A 151 -5.81 6.75 23.99
C ALA A 151 -7.21 6.16 23.77
N HIS A 152 -7.94 6.60 22.75
CA HIS A 152 -9.30 6.13 22.46
C HIS A 152 -9.30 4.88 21.60
N THR A 153 -9.74 3.74 22.13
CA THR A 153 -9.81 2.49 21.35
C THR A 153 -10.89 2.59 20.28
N ALA A 154 -10.55 2.24 19.03
CA ALA A 154 -11.53 2.19 17.95
C ALA A 154 -12.57 1.11 18.23
N SER A 155 -13.85 1.44 18.01
CA SER A 155 -14.93 0.45 18.12
C SER A 155 -14.82 -0.62 17.03
N GLU A 156 -15.32 -1.82 17.33
CA GLU A 156 -15.38 -2.92 16.35
C GLU A 156 -16.12 -2.51 15.07
N ALA A 157 -17.16 -1.68 15.18
CA ALA A 157 -17.91 -1.17 14.04
C ALA A 157 -17.06 -0.28 13.12
N GLN A 158 -16.16 0.54 13.69
CA GLN A 158 -15.23 1.37 12.91
C GLN A 158 -14.18 0.50 12.22
N ILE A 159 -13.61 -0.48 12.92
CA ILE A 159 -12.64 -1.42 12.35
C ILE A 159 -13.28 -2.22 11.20
N ALA A 160 -14.49 -2.76 11.41
CA ALA A 160 -15.23 -3.48 10.38
C ALA A 160 -15.58 -2.59 9.18
N ARG A 161 -15.81 -1.29 9.38
CA ARG A 161 -16.03 -0.35 8.26
C ARG A 161 -14.75 -0.16 7.43
N VAL A 162 -13.59 -0.03 8.07
CA VAL A 162 -12.29 0.10 7.39
C VAL A 162 -11.93 -1.18 6.63
N LYS A 163 -12.06 -2.35 7.26
CA LYS A 163 -11.82 -3.65 6.60
C LYS A 163 -12.71 -3.84 5.36
N ARG A 164 -14.01 -3.56 5.47
CA ARG A 164 -14.94 -3.59 4.31
C ARG A 164 -14.59 -2.60 3.20
N PHE A 165 -13.93 -1.48 3.51
CA PHE A 165 -13.41 -0.60 2.47
C PHE A 165 -12.28 -1.28 1.71
N TYR A 166 -11.31 -1.89 2.39
CA TYR A 166 -10.19 -2.57 1.74
C TYR A 166 -10.62 -3.85 1.00
N GLU A 167 -11.54 -4.64 1.55
CA GLU A 167 -12.14 -5.81 0.87
C GLU A 167 -12.74 -5.42 -0.48
N ARG A 168 -13.51 -4.33 -0.54
CA ARG A 168 -14.06 -3.80 -1.80
C ARG A 168 -13.00 -3.32 -2.79
N ASN A 169 -11.80 -3.02 -2.32
CA ASN A 169 -10.64 -2.70 -3.17
C ASN A 169 -9.76 -3.92 -3.47
N GLY A 170 -10.21 -5.13 -3.12
CA GLY A 170 -9.57 -6.41 -3.46
C GLY A 170 -8.48 -6.84 -2.49
N PHE A 171 -8.50 -6.35 -1.25
CA PHE A 171 -7.65 -6.85 -0.18
C PHE A 171 -8.32 -8.03 0.55
N GLU A 172 -7.48 -8.93 1.07
CA GLU A 172 -7.85 -10.11 1.86
C GLU A 172 -7.25 -9.99 3.27
N HIS A 173 -7.82 -10.70 4.24
CA HIS A 173 -7.31 -10.66 5.63
C HIS A 173 -6.01 -11.45 5.74
N ALA A 174 -5.04 -10.88 6.46
CA ALA A 174 -3.82 -11.56 6.86
C ALA A 174 -3.64 -11.37 8.37
N GLY A 175 -3.96 -12.39 9.15
CA GLY A 175 -4.00 -12.28 10.61
C GLY A 175 -5.13 -11.38 11.13
N LYS A 176 -4.94 -10.80 12.30
CA LYS A 176 -6.00 -10.07 13.01
C LYS A 176 -6.24 -8.68 12.43
N ASP A 177 -5.17 -7.89 12.26
CA ASP A 177 -5.28 -6.46 11.95
C ASP A 177 -4.75 -6.10 10.56
N TYR A 178 -4.07 -7.01 9.89
CA TYR A 178 -3.47 -6.76 8.58
C TYR A 178 -4.34 -7.26 7.44
N MET A 179 -4.17 -6.60 6.29
CA MET A 179 -4.78 -6.99 5.04
C MET A 179 -3.76 -6.92 3.91
N VAL A 180 -3.85 -7.88 2.99
CA VAL A 180 -2.92 -8.02 1.87
C VAL A 180 -3.65 -8.08 0.54
N LYS A 181 -2.96 -7.71 -0.53
CA LYS A 181 -3.46 -7.78 -1.89
C LYS A 181 -2.32 -8.13 -2.83
N ASP A 182 -2.56 -9.12 -3.68
CA ASP A 182 -1.69 -9.42 -4.80
C ASP A 182 -1.73 -8.28 -5.83
N ALA A 183 -0.59 -7.65 -6.09
CA ALA A 183 -0.50 -6.53 -7.04
C ALA A 183 -0.89 -6.93 -8.48
N ARG A 184 -0.75 -8.20 -8.87
CA ARG A 184 -1.21 -8.71 -10.18
C ARG A 184 -2.71 -8.55 -10.37
N ARG A 185 -3.46 -8.45 -9.26
CA ARG A 185 -4.91 -8.21 -9.28
C ARG A 185 -5.28 -6.73 -9.45
N CYS A 186 -4.31 -5.81 -9.46
CA CYS A 186 -4.53 -4.40 -9.76
C CYS A 186 -4.75 -4.17 -11.26
N GLU A 187 -5.78 -3.40 -11.62
CA GLU A 187 -6.16 -3.13 -13.03
C GLU A 187 -5.03 -2.51 -13.86
N ALA A 188 -4.23 -1.62 -13.27
CA ALA A 188 -3.07 -1.03 -13.95
C ALA A 188 -2.02 -2.09 -14.32
N ILE A 189 -1.77 -3.05 -13.42
CA ILE A 189 -0.81 -4.14 -13.64
C ILE A 189 -1.36 -5.13 -14.66
N LYS A 190 -2.63 -5.55 -14.54
CA LYS A 190 -3.29 -6.39 -15.55
C LYS A 190 -3.17 -5.81 -16.96
N LYS A 191 -3.40 -4.51 -17.12
CA LYS A 191 -3.26 -3.82 -18.41
C LYS A 191 -1.83 -3.83 -18.91
N ARG A 192 -0.83 -3.57 -18.06
CA ARG A 192 0.60 -3.63 -18.44
C ARG A 192 1.00 -5.04 -18.90
N LEU A 193 0.65 -6.07 -18.13
CA LEU A 193 0.94 -7.47 -18.45
C LEU A 193 0.29 -7.90 -19.76
N ALA A 194 -0.99 -7.55 -19.97
CA ALA A 194 -1.71 -7.85 -21.21
C ALA A 194 -1.10 -7.16 -22.44
N MET A 195 -0.61 -5.91 -22.30
CA MET A 195 0.07 -5.22 -23.39
C MET A 195 1.41 -5.88 -23.75
N ARG A 196 2.19 -6.31 -22.77
CA ARG A 196 3.47 -7.01 -23.00
C ARG A 196 3.27 -8.37 -23.66
N ALA A 197 2.25 -9.13 -23.24
CA ALA A 197 1.94 -10.43 -23.84
C ALA A 197 1.55 -10.32 -25.32
N ARG A 198 1.00 -9.19 -25.76
CA ARG A 198 0.66 -8.92 -27.17
C ARG A 198 1.85 -8.43 -28.01
N ALA A 199 2.92 -7.99 -27.38
CA ALA A 199 4.13 -7.51 -28.04
C ALA A 199 5.17 -8.62 -28.27
N ARG A 200 4.91 -9.83 -27.76
CA ARG A 200 5.68 -11.06 -28.01
C ARG A 200 4.99 -11.88 -29.09
#